data_AF-R8BFQ3-F1
#
_entry.id   AF-R8BFQ3-F1
#
_cell.length_a   1.000
_cell.length_b   1.000
_cell.length_c   1.000
_cell.angle_alpha   90.00
_cell.angle_beta   90.00
_cell.angle_gamma   90.00
#
_symmetry.space_group_name_H-M   'P 1'
#
loop_
_entity.id
_entity.type
_entity.pdbx_description
1 polymer ?
#
loop_
_entity_poly.entity_id
_entity_poly.type
_entity_poly.pdbx_seq_one_letter_code
_entity_poly.pdbx_strand_id
1 'polypeptide(L)'
;MSFLTKSIQDFRTNLSAPITLENCDPLMGTAILIHYLSWCNLEFLEIQPGLEDDCSPEIAHLDLAKDQMFLLSPGVRQIFFVSWPFFQRKNSVFVEIALLKPCNSLEDSLEPQNINFQINAHGFTDIFDDPVYSGNPRAPLPAAPPATPSYSSPPPEFCPSRAEIFQLLTMPTTLTPDTDVQSSVHPTWDLNLVRDEQQEMSIYPSLSPSPLPRPLTPQAADLAEALSPPAVHGDREAVLRAAYDRMVARLSVVLCFMPDAHFPSTANLLSPTPVPMPQKADLEKYILSFPLLCFGPFLELILAGDSRALVVLYHFYRAARVLLPTWQSWWCGRRASVMETLIRSELEARGLDACIATAPCAI
;
A
#
# COMPACT_ATOMS: atom_id res chain seq x y z
N MET A 1 15.46 13.34 -19.97
CA MET A 1 15.47 13.65 -18.52
C MET A 1 14.75 14.96 -18.17
N SER A 2 14.89 16.09 -18.91
CA SER A 2 14.29 17.38 -18.49
C SER A 2 12.75 17.41 -18.41
N PHE A 3 12.06 16.66 -19.27
CA PHE A 3 10.59 16.59 -19.25
C PHE A 3 10.03 15.91 -17.99
N LEU A 4 10.66 14.84 -17.50
CA LEU A 4 10.19 14.15 -16.29
C LEU A 4 10.34 15.03 -15.04
N THR A 5 11.51 15.66 -14.89
CA THR A 5 11.76 16.60 -13.78
C THR A 5 10.77 17.76 -13.81
N LYS A 6 10.51 18.35 -14.99
CA LYS A 6 9.52 19.40 -15.16
C LYS A 6 8.11 18.92 -14.84
N SER A 7 7.68 17.77 -15.35
CA SER A 7 6.35 17.21 -15.07
C SER A 7 6.14 16.93 -13.58
N ILE A 8 7.15 16.43 -12.87
CA ILE A 8 7.09 16.23 -11.41
C ILE A 8 6.99 17.57 -10.67
N GLN A 9 7.74 18.57 -11.10
CA GLN A 9 7.69 19.92 -10.53
C GLN A 9 6.32 20.58 -10.73
N ASP A 10 5.79 20.52 -11.95
CA ASP A 10 4.47 21.04 -12.29
C ASP A 10 3.40 20.28 -11.50
N PHE A 11 3.50 18.96 -11.39
CA PHE A 11 2.58 18.15 -10.59
C PHE A 11 2.61 18.54 -9.11
N ARG A 12 3.79 18.70 -8.50
CA ARG A 12 3.92 19.18 -7.11
C ARG A 12 3.33 20.57 -6.91
N THR A 13 3.54 21.47 -7.87
CA THR A 13 2.99 22.82 -7.84
C THR A 13 1.47 22.78 -7.88
N ASN A 14 0.88 21.95 -8.76
CA ASN A 14 -0.56 21.76 -8.84
C ASN A 14 -1.15 21.08 -7.60
N LEU A 15 -0.45 20.12 -6.99
CA LEU A 15 -0.86 19.50 -5.71
C LEU A 15 -0.81 20.46 -4.52
N SER A 16 -0.02 21.53 -4.62
CA SER A 16 0.04 22.58 -3.58
C SER A 16 -1.17 23.51 -3.62
N ALA A 17 -1.93 23.49 -4.73
CA ALA A 17 -3.18 24.21 -4.88
C ALA A 17 -4.37 23.30 -4.52
N PRO A 18 -5.53 23.87 -4.15
CA PRO A 18 -6.75 23.10 -3.95
C PRO A 18 -7.14 22.32 -5.22
N ILE A 19 -7.67 21.12 -5.03
CA ILE A 19 -8.27 20.34 -6.12
C ILE A 19 -9.60 20.99 -6.51
N THR A 20 -9.78 21.21 -7.80
CA THR A 20 -10.92 21.87 -8.43
C THR A 20 -11.51 21.00 -9.53
N LEU A 21 -12.66 21.43 -10.08
CA LEU A 21 -13.31 20.77 -11.21
C LEU A 21 -12.41 20.76 -12.47
N GLU A 22 -11.53 21.74 -12.60
CA GLU A 22 -10.67 21.92 -13.77
C GLU A 22 -9.41 21.06 -13.70
N ASN A 23 -8.83 20.88 -12.51
CA ASN A 23 -7.55 20.19 -12.34
C ASN A 23 -7.66 18.74 -11.83
N CYS A 24 -8.83 18.28 -11.37
CA CYS A 24 -8.97 16.94 -10.78
C CYS A 24 -8.60 15.80 -11.74
N ASP A 25 -9.04 15.86 -13.00
CA ASP A 25 -8.75 14.83 -14.01
C ASP A 25 -7.24 14.73 -14.34
N PRO A 26 -6.53 15.81 -14.70
CA PRO A 26 -5.10 15.71 -14.98
C PRO A 26 -4.29 15.33 -13.74
N LEU A 27 -4.70 15.75 -12.54
CA LEU A 27 -4.07 15.33 -11.30
C LEU A 27 -4.22 13.83 -11.07
N MET A 28 -5.43 13.29 -11.22
CA MET A 28 -5.69 11.86 -11.07
C MET A 28 -4.97 11.04 -12.14
N GLY A 29 -5.03 11.46 -13.40
CA GLY A 29 -4.32 10.80 -14.50
C GLY A 29 -2.82 10.75 -14.26
N THR A 30 -2.23 11.84 -13.77
CA THR A 30 -0.80 11.88 -13.41
C THR A 30 -0.50 10.98 -12.22
N ALA A 31 -1.36 10.93 -11.20
CA ALA A 31 -1.19 10.07 -10.05
C ALA A 31 -1.23 8.57 -10.42
N ILE A 32 -2.17 8.16 -11.27
CA ILE A 32 -2.25 6.78 -11.79
C ILE A 32 -1.01 6.45 -12.61
N LEU A 33 -0.54 7.38 -13.45
CA LEU A 33 0.66 7.15 -14.25
C LEU A 33 1.90 6.99 -13.38
N ILE A 34 2.06 7.80 -12.34
CA ILE A 34 3.15 7.66 -11.36
C ILE A 34 3.05 6.30 -10.66
N HIS A 35 1.85 5.89 -10.24
CA HIS A 35 1.61 4.58 -9.64
C HIS A 35 2.01 3.44 -10.59
N TYR A 36 1.58 3.51 -11.85
CA TYR A 36 1.94 2.55 -12.88
C TYR A 36 3.45 2.52 -13.15
N LEU A 37 4.14 3.67 -13.19
CA LEU A 37 5.59 3.73 -13.35
C LEU A 37 6.33 3.16 -12.13
N SER A 38 5.78 3.30 -10.93
CA SER A 38 6.37 2.75 -9.71
C SER A 38 6.43 1.21 -9.73
N TRP A 39 5.51 0.54 -10.43
CA TRP A 39 5.59 -0.90 -10.67
C TRP A 39 6.88 -1.31 -11.40
N CYS A 40 7.31 -0.49 -12.35
CA CYS A 40 8.53 -0.72 -13.12
C CYS A 40 9.81 -0.32 -12.35
N ASN A 41 9.69 0.43 -11.25
CA ASN A 41 10.83 0.95 -10.51
C ASN A 41 11.30 -0.04 -9.43
N LEU A 42 12.55 -0.51 -9.56
CA LEU A 42 13.26 -1.37 -8.62
C LEU A 42 14.57 -0.74 -8.13
N GLU A 43 14.78 0.56 -8.34
CA GLU A 43 16.02 1.28 -7.98
C GLU A 43 16.29 1.27 -6.47
N PHE A 44 15.26 1.12 -5.63
CA PHE A 44 15.43 1.02 -4.18
C PHE A 44 16.16 -0.26 -3.73
N LEU A 45 16.31 -1.25 -4.62
CA LEU A 45 17.01 -2.51 -4.39
C LEU A 45 18.50 -2.44 -4.75
N GLU A 46 19.05 -1.26 -5.05
CA GLU A 46 20.47 -1.11 -5.42
C GLU A 46 21.40 -1.81 -4.41
N ILE A 47 22.22 -2.73 -4.94
CA ILE A 47 23.24 -3.50 -4.24
C ILE A 47 24.23 -2.51 -3.63
N GLN A 48 24.51 -2.61 -2.33
CA GLN A 48 25.55 -1.78 -1.72
C GLN A 48 26.91 -2.13 -2.34
N PRO A 49 27.59 -1.22 -3.06
CA PRO A 49 28.95 -1.45 -3.49
C PRO A 49 29.85 -1.18 -2.30
N GLY A 50 30.29 -2.22 -1.57
CA GLY A 50 31.10 -1.96 -0.38
C GLY A 50 31.72 -3.13 0.39
N LEU A 51 31.37 -4.38 0.13
CA LEU A 51 32.03 -5.53 0.76
C LEU A 51 32.48 -6.52 -0.31
N GLU A 52 33.56 -6.14 -1.01
CA GLU A 52 34.39 -7.06 -1.76
C GLU A 52 35.04 -8.06 -0.79
N ASP A 53 34.28 -9.05 -0.30
CA ASP A 53 34.87 -10.24 0.29
C ASP A 53 34.14 -11.51 -0.19
N ASP A 54 34.94 -12.48 -0.56
CA ASP A 54 34.61 -13.60 -1.42
C ASP A 54 33.50 -14.52 -0.85
N CYS A 55 32.67 -15.05 -1.76
CA CYS A 55 31.87 -16.29 -1.62
C CYS A 55 30.45 -16.24 -1.04
N SER A 56 29.66 -15.19 -1.25
CA SER A 56 28.19 -15.31 -1.18
C SER A 56 27.51 -14.40 -2.21
N PRO A 57 26.44 -14.84 -2.90
CA PRO A 57 25.61 -13.91 -3.66
C PRO A 57 25.01 -12.94 -2.64
N GLU A 58 25.53 -11.72 -2.56
CA GLU A 58 24.99 -10.67 -1.70
C GLU A 58 23.54 -10.41 -2.13
N ILE A 59 22.60 -11.00 -1.39
CA ILE A 59 21.17 -10.79 -1.59
C ILE A 59 20.93 -9.32 -1.24
N ALA A 60 20.51 -8.54 -2.23
CA ALA A 60 20.14 -7.14 -2.02
C ALA A 60 19.22 -7.03 -0.80
N HIS A 61 19.61 -6.21 0.17
CA HIS A 61 18.85 -6.04 1.41
C HIS A 61 17.45 -5.49 1.10
N LEU A 62 16.42 -6.27 1.42
CA LEU A 62 15.04 -5.88 1.17
C LEU A 62 14.58 -4.84 2.19
N ASP A 63 14.50 -3.59 1.76
CA ASP A 63 13.98 -2.47 2.57
C ASP A 63 12.73 -1.88 1.90
N LEU A 64 11.56 -2.39 2.29
CA LEU A 64 10.27 -1.94 1.76
C LEU A 64 9.92 -0.50 2.18
N ALA A 65 10.60 0.07 3.18
CA ALA A 65 10.41 1.47 3.55
C ALA A 65 10.93 2.44 2.48
N LYS A 66 11.78 1.96 1.57
CA LYS A 66 12.29 2.73 0.42
C LYS A 66 11.51 2.48 -0.87
N ASP A 67 10.54 1.57 -0.85
CA ASP A 67 9.77 1.21 -2.02
C ASP A 67 8.76 2.32 -2.36
N GLN A 68 9.03 3.04 -3.45
CA GLN A 68 8.19 4.14 -3.93
C GLN A 68 6.74 3.70 -4.21
N MET A 69 6.50 2.45 -4.59
CA MET A 69 5.14 1.98 -4.89
C MET A 69 4.24 2.06 -3.65
N PHE A 70 4.75 1.63 -2.49
CA PHE A 70 4.00 1.69 -1.23
C PHE A 70 3.99 3.10 -0.64
N LEU A 71 5.09 3.85 -0.75
CA LEU A 71 5.16 5.23 -0.25
C LEU A 71 4.21 6.19 -0.98
N LEU A 72 4.00 5.99 -2.29
CA LEU A 72 3.16 6.87 -3.11
C LEU A 72 1.68 6.48 -3.08
N SER A 73 1.37 5.21 -2.79
CA SER A 73 0.01 4.66 -2.80
C SER A 73 -1.00 5.47 -1.95
N PRO A 74 -0.69 5.89 -0.70
CA PRO A 74 -1.58 6.74 0.09
C PRO A 74 -1.90 8.08 -0.57
N GLY A 75 -0.91 8.71 -1.22
CA GLY A 75 -1.10 9.98 -1.93
C GLY A 75 -2.02 9.83 -3.15
N VAL A 76 -1.88 8.74 -3.90
CA VAL A 76 -2.77 8.43 -5.03
C VAL A 76 -4.21 8.24 -4.55
N ARG A 77 -4.42 7.48 -3.45
CA ARG A 77 -5.75 7.35 -2.83
C ARG A 77 -6.32 8.69 -2.39
N GLN A 78 -5.50 9.51 -1.74
CA GLN A 78 -5.94 10.82 -1.26
C GLN A 78 -6.43 11.71 -2.42
N ILE A 79 -5.67 11.78 -3.52
CA ILE A 79 -6.07 12.53 -4.72
C ILE A 79 -7.41 12.00 -5.23
N PHE A 80 -7.57 10.68 -5.31
CA PHE A 80 -8.80 10.05 -5.77
C PHE A 80 -10.01 10.47 -4.92
N PHE A 81 -9.93 10.31 -3.60
CA PHE A 81 -11.08 10.59 -2.72
C PHE A 81 -11.40 12.08 -2.62
N VAL A 82 -10.39 12.95 -2.60
CA VAL A 82 -10.62 14.41 -2.64
C VAL A 82 -11.23 14.82 -3.98
N SER A 83 -10.86 14.15 -5.07
CA SER A 83 -11.38 14.42 -6.41
C SER A 83 -12.78 13.82 -6.66
N TRP A 84 -13.21 12.83 -5.87
CA TRP A 84 -14.45 12.09 -6.08
C TRP A 84 -15.70 12.97 -6.30
N PRO A 85 -15.98 14.01 -5.48
CA PRO A 85 -17.14 14.87 -5.69
C PRO A 85 -17.08 15.64 -7.02
N PHE A 86 -15.87 15.93 -7.53
CA PHE A 86 -15.68 16.62 -8.80
C PHE A 86 -15.87 15.68 -9.98
N PHE A 87 -15.38 14.44 -9.87
CA PHE A 87 -15.61 13.41 -10.89
C PHE A 87 -17.09 13.20 -11.14
N GLN A 88 -17.88 13.08 -10.07
CA GLN A 88 -19.34 12.90 -10.15
C GLN A 88 -20.03 14.09 -10.85
N ARG A 89 -19.64 15.32 -10.51
CA ARG A 89 -20.25 16.54 -11.09
C ARG A 89 -19.90 16.74 -12.56
N LYS A 90 -18.68 16.35 -12.98
CA LYS A 90 -18.18 16.54 -14.35
C LYS A 90 -18.51 15.37 -15.27
N ASN A 91 -19.03 14.27 -14.74
CA ASN A 91 -19.10 12.99 -15.44
C ASN A 91 -17.71 12.57 -15.99
N SER A 92 -16.70 12.67 -15.13
CA SER A 92 -15.31 12.34 -15.49
C SER A 92 -15.17 10.87 -15.88
N VAL A 93 -14.22 10.55 -16.77
CA VAL A 93 -13.83 9.17 -17.11
C VAL A 93 -13.40 8.38 -15.88
N PHE A 94 -12.91 9.05 -14.83
CA PHE A 94 -12.52 8.39 -13.58
C PHE A 94 -13.72 7.89 -12.77
N VAL A 95 -14.95 8.31 -13.06
CA VAL A 95 -16.16 7.74 -12.45
C VAL A 95 -16.31 6.27 -12.84
N GLU A 96 -16.13 5.94 -14.12
CA GLU A 96 -16.23 4.54 -14.58
C GLU A 96 -15.13 3.68 -13.94
N ILE A 97 -13.90 4.21 -13.88
CA ILE A 97 -12.76 3.53 -13.27
C ILE A 97 -13.00 3.28 -11.77
N ALA A 98 -13.57 4.25 -11.05
CA ALA A 98 -13.91 4.10 -9.64
C ALA A 98 -14.98 3.05 -9.37
N LEU A 99 -15.86 2.81 -10.33
CA LEU A 99 -16.92 1.81 -10.23
C LEU A 99 -16.42 0.40 -10.58
N LEU A 100 -15.21 0.27 -11.12
CA LEU A 100 -14.59 -1.04 -11.32
C LEU A 100 -14.30 -1.67 -9.95
N LYS A 101 -14.87 -2.86 -9.73
CA LYS A 101 -14.63 -3.67 -8.54
C LYS A 101 -13.90 -4.95 -8.95
N PRO A 102 -12.60 -4.88 -9.26
CA PRO A 102 -11.89 -6.03 -9.81
C PRO A 102 -11.90 -7.23 -8.85
N CYS A 103 -11.86 -7.01 -7.54
CA CYS A 103 -12.01 -8.10 -6.56
C CYS A 103 -13.37 -8.79 -6.66
N ASN A 104 -14.46 -8.01 -6.71
CA ASN A 104 -15.81 -8.56 -6.87
C ASN A 104 -15.96 -9.31 -8.19
N SER A 105 -15.44 -8.78 -9.29
CA SER A 105 -15.45 -9.48 -10.58
C SER A 105 -14.73 -10.83 -10.53
N LEU A 106 -13.67 -10.95 -9.73
CA LEU A 106 -12.99 -12.22 -9.48
C LEU A 106 -13.84 -13.14 -8.58
N GLU A 107 -14.45 -12.62 -7.52
CA GLU A 107 -15.38 -13.37 -6.65
C GLU A 107 -16.58 -13.93 -7.44
N ASP A 108 -17.21 -13.09 -8.27
CA ASP A 108 -18.34 -13.45 -9.14
C ASP A 108 -17.97 -14.59 -10.11
N SER A 109 -16.69 -14.69 -10.50
CA SER A 109 -16.20 -15.78 -11.37
C SER A 109 -16.03 -17.11 -10.63
N LEU A 110 -15.90 -17.07 -9.30
CA LEU A 110 -15.78 -18.25 -8.43
C LEU A 110 -17.14 -18.74 -7.92
N GLU A 111 -18.14 -17.85 -7.81
CA GLU A 111 -19.48 -18.16 -7.31
C GLU A 111 -20.16 -19.36 -8.00
N PRO A 112 -20.13 -19.51 -9.35
CA PRO A 112 -20.79 -20.63 -10.04
C PRO A 112 -20.23 -22.01 -9.66
N GLN A 113 -19.03 -22.07 -9.09
CA GLN A 113 -18.36 -23.31 -8.70
C GLN A 113 -18.45 -23.59 -7.20
N ASN A 114 -19.08 -22.70 -6.42
CA ASN A 114 -19.17 -22.81 -4.97
C ASN A 114 -17.79 -22.97 -4.29
N ILE A 115 -16.76 -22.31 -4.84
CA ILE A 115 -15.40 -22.37 -4.30
C ILE A 115 -15.33 -21.47 -3.08
N ASN A 116 -15.08 -22.08 -1.91
CA ASN A 116 -14.83 -21.33 -0.69
C ASN A 116 -13.38 -20.83 -0.65
N PHE A 117 -13.14 -19.62 -1.13
CA PHE A 117 -11.82 -19.00 -1.12
C PHE A 117 -11.31 -18.62 0.28
N GLN A 118 -12.20 -18.51 1.27
CA GLN A 118 -11.81 -18.21 2.66
C GLN A 118 -10.95 -19.32 3.30
N ILE A 119 -10.93 -20.52 2.70
CA ILE A 119 -10.03 -21.59 3.15
C ILE A 119 -8.56 -21.16 3.13
N ASN A 120 -8.19 -20.29 2.18
CA ASN A 120 -6.83 -19.76 2.06
C ASN A 120 -6.51 -18.78 3.20
N ALA A 121 -7.51 -18.10 3.77
CA ALA A 121 -7.32 -17.10 4.82
C ALA A 121 -6.89 -17.69 6.16
N HIS A 122 -7.24 -18.96 6.44
CA HIS A 122 -6.88 -19.64 7.68
C HIS A 122 -5.36 -19.76 7.86
N GLY A 123 -4.63 -20.16 6.82
CA GLY A 123 -3.16 -20.28 6.91
C GLY A 123 -2.48 -18.93 7.19
N PHE A 124 -3.02 -17.82 6.68
CA PHE A 124 -2.52 -16.49 7.02
C PHE A 124 -2.90 -16.05 8.44
N THR A 125 -4.09 -16.44 8.90
CA THR A 125 -4.54 -16.20 10.28
C THR A 125 -3.58 -16.83 11.27
N ASP A 126 -3.22 -18.10 11.03
CA ASP A 126 -2.27 -18.84 11.88
C ASP A 126 -0.89 -18.15 11.90
N ILE A 127 -0.44 -17.63 10.75
CA ILE A 127 0.81 -16.86 10.64
C ILE A 127 0.75 -15.54 11.41
N PHE A 128 -0.39 -14.85 11.41
CA PHE A 128 -0.51 -13.60 12.16
C PHE A 128 -0.42 -13.84 13.67
N ASP A 129 -1.04 -14.92 14.15
CA ASP A 129 -1.09 -15.27 15.56
C ASP A 129 0.19 -15.93 16.07
N ASP A 130 1.06 -16.41 15.16
CA ASP A 130 2.36 -16.95 15.51
C ASP A 130 3.36 -15.82 15.87
N PRO A 131 3.85 -15.78 17.13
CA PRO A 131 4.76 -14.74 17.58
C PRO A 131 6.11 -14.76 16.85
N VAL A 132 6.53 -15.87 16.24
CA VAL A 132 7.80 -15.97 15.49
C VAL A 132 7.76 -15.10 14.23
N TYR A 133 6.57 -14.83 13.69
CA TYR A 133 6.38 -13.94 12.54
C TYR A 133 6.21 -12.46 12.91
N SER A 134 6.07 -12.14 14.20
CA SER A 134 5.82 -10.77 14.63
C SER A 134 7.07 -9.88 14.48
N GLY A 135 6.91 -8.75 13.79
CA GLY A 135 7.95 -7.74 13.64
C GLY A 135 9.06 -8.10 12.64
N ASN A 136 10.14 -7.33 12.73
CA ASN A 136 11.35 -7.52 11.93
C ASN A 136 12.52 -7.81 12.87
N PRO A 137 12.99 -9.06 12.97
CA PRO A 137 14.07 -9.43 13.88
C PRO A 137 15.42 -8.78 13.51
N ARG A 138 15.53 -8.21 12.31
CA ARG A 138 16.72 -7.47 11.83
C ARG A 138 16.59 -5.96 11.93
N ALA A 139 15.44 -5.44 12.38
CA ALA A 139 15.32 -4.00 12.61
C ALA A 139 16.30 -3.58 13.71
N PRO A 140 17.05 -2.48 13.54
CA PRO A 140 17.86 -1.92 14.61
C PRO A 140 16.99 -1.73 15.85
N LEU A 141 17.41 -2.26 17.00
CA LEU A 141 16.76 -1.96 18.28
C LEU A 141 16.63 -0.42 18.38
N PRO A 142 15.47 0.12 18.78
CA PRO A 142 15.35 1.55 19.00
C PRO A 142 16.46 1.95 19.97
N ALA A 143 17.33 2.88 19.52
CA ALA A 143 18.44 3.35 20.32
C ALA A 143 17.89 3.74 21.70
N ALA A 144 18.49 3.19 22.76
CA ALA A 144 18.15 3.56 24.13
C ALA A 144 18.12 5.09 24.23
N PRO A 145 17.15 5.68 24.97
CA PRO A 145 17.08 7.12 25.09
C PRO A 145 18.44 7.64 25.55
N PRO A 146 19.02 8.64 24.88
CA PRO A 146 20.33 9.14 25.25
C PRO A 146 20.27 9.60 26.70
N ALA A 147 21.18 9.08 27.53
CA ALA A 147 21.38 9.57 28.88
C ALA A 147 21.53 11.09 28.81
N THR A 148 20.72 11.80 29.58
CA THR A 148 20.65 13.26 29.67
C THR A 148 22.05 13.87 29.78
N PRO A 149 22.55 14.60 28.76
CA PRO A 149 23.78 15.35 28.90
C PRO A 149 23.48 16.65 29.63
N SER A 150 24.19 16.87 30.74
CA SER A 150 24.26 18.13 31.47
C SER A 150 24.64 19.28 30.55
N TYR A 151 23.89 20.39 30.63
CA TYR A 151 24.14 21.63 29.92
C TYR A 151 25.53 22.21 30.20
N SER A 152 26.32 22.40 29.13
CA SER A 152 27.34 23.44 29.04
C SER A 152 27.51 23.83 27.56
N SER A 153 27.06 25.04 27.18
CA SER A 153 27.35 25.68 25.88
C SER A 153 28.85 25.98 25.74
N PRO A 154 29.49 25.95 24.55
CA PRO A 154 29.29 26.86 23.38
C PRO A 154 29.65 26.21 22.00
N PRO A 155 30.06 26.92 20.92
CA PRO A 155 29.53 28.07 20.14
C PRO A 155 29.00 27.64 18.73
N PRO A 156 28.55 28.55 17.84
CA PRO A 156 27.71 28.19 16.68
C PRO A 156 28.47 28.16 15.36
N GLU A 157 28.49 27.01 14.67
CA GLU A 157 28.79 26.96 13.23
C GLU A 157 27.97 25.88 12.49
N PHE A 158 27.22 26.38 11.49
CA PHE A 158 26.78 25.76 10.24
C PHE A 158 26.07 24.39 10.23
N CYS A 159 24.74 24.44 10.26
CA CYS A 159 23.86 23.48 9.57
C CYS A 159 23.11 24.22 8.44
N PRO A 160 23.09 23.75 7.19
CA PRO A 160 22.23 24.34 6.17
C PRO A 160 20.77 23.99 6.49
N SER A 161 19.91 25.00 6.43
CA SER A 161 18.48 24.87 6.73
C SER A 161 17.69 24.46 5.49
N ARG A 162 16.52 23.86 5.72
CA ARG A 162 15.45 23.47 4.79
C ARG A 162 15.00 24.57 3.79
N ALA A 163 15.54 25.79 3.91
CA ALA A 163 15.32 26.91 2.99
C ALA A 163 16.22 26.88 1.73
N GLU A 164 17.32 26.12 1.69
CA GLU A 164 18.24 26.11 0.54
C GLU A 164 17.82 25.17 -0.60
N ILE A 165 16.89 24.24 -0.35
CA ILE A 165 16.25 23.42 -1.41
C ILE A 165 15.19 24.24 -2.19
N PHE A 166 14.75 25.37 -1.65
CA PHE A 166 13.68 26.20 -2.22
C PHE A 166 14.12 27.23 -3.28
N GLN A 167 15.43 27.41 -3.52
CA GLN A 167 15.91 28.50 -4.39
C GLN A 167 16.33 28.11 -5.81
N LEU A 168 16.27 26.83 -6.20
CA LEU A 168 16.84 26.44 -7.49
C LEU A 168 15.94 26.51 -8.73
N LEU A 169 14.62 26.75 -8.65
CA LEU A 169 13.76 26.60 -9.84
C LEU A 169 12.57 27.57 -9.93
N THR A 170 12.79 28.85 -9.60
CA THR A 170 11.86 29.94 -9.93
C THR A 170 12.23 30.55 -11.29
N MET A 171 11.39 30.41 -12.31
CA MET A 171 11.17 31.39 -13.39
C MET A 171 9.76 31.18 -14.00
N PRO A 172 8.94 32.22 -14.19
CA PRO A 172 7.56 32.08 -14.68
C PRO A 172 7.48 32.28 -16.21
N THR A 173 6.54 31.60 -16.86
CA THR A 173 5.97 32.10 -18.12
C THR A 173 4.50 31.70 -18.22
N THR A 174 3.66 32.73 -18.32
CA THR A 174 2.21 32.73 -18.52
C THR A 174 1.82 32.22 -19.90
N LEU A 175 0.67 31.54 -20.03
CA LEU A 175 -0.38 31.78 -21.05
C LEU A 175 -1.62 30.90 -20.80
N THR A 176 -2.76 31.41 -21.26
CA THR A 176 -4.17 31.17 -20.86
C THR A 176 -4.91 30.08 -21.66
N PRO A 177 -6.08 29.59 -21.17
CA PRO A 177 -6.82 28.46 -21.74
C PRO A 177 -8.10 28.86 -22.50
N ASP A 178 -8.73 27.92 -23.21
CA ASP A 178 -10.14 28.01 -23.65
C ASP A 178 -10.80 26.60 -23.76
N THR A 179 -11.80 26.36 -22.89
CA THR A 179 -13.23 25.97 -23.12
C THR A 179 -13.62 25.07 -24.31
N ASP A 180 -14.66 24.21 -24.30
CA ASP A 180 -15.61 23.62 -23.32
C ASP A 180 -16.53 22.62 -24.10
N VAL A 181 -17.46 21.97 -23.39
CA VAL A 181 -18.78 21.40 -23.83
C VAL A 181 -18.98 19.87 -23.71
N GLN A 182 -19.98 19.57 -22.88
CA GLN A 182 -20.49 18.31 -22.33
C GLN A 182 -21.55 17.61 -23.20
N SER A 183 -21.85 16.35 -22.87
CA SER A 183 -23.24 15.83 -22.85
C SER A 183 -23.35 14.55 -22.02
N SER A 184 -24.27 14.53 -21.06
CA SER A 184 -24.49 13.50 -20.03
C SER A 184 -25.60 12.50 -20.35
N VAL A 185 -25.48 11.26 -19.85
CA VAL A 185 -26.63 10.43 -19.45
C VAL A 185 -26.28 9.72 -18.13
N HIS A 186 -27.12 9.89 -17.11
CA HIS A 186 -26.94 9.33 -15.75
C HIS A 186 -27.64 7.97 -15.58
N PRO A 187 -27.03 7.05 -14.80
CA PRO A 187 -27.78 6.11 -13.97
C PRO A 187 -27.44 6.25 -12.48
N THR A 188 -28.41 5.86 -11.65
CA THR A 188 -28.52 5.99 -10.20
C THR A 188 -27.57 5.08 -9.41
N TRP A 189 -27.09 5.59 -8.26
CA TRP A 189 -25.95 5.15 -7.43
C TRP A 189 -26.35 4.30 -6.22
N ASP A 190 -25.36 3.64 -5.60
CA ASP A 190 -25.41 3.11 -4.22
C ASP A 190 -24.25 3.72 -3.39
N LEU A 191 -24.59 4.57 -2.42
CA LEU A 191 -23.68 5.46 -1.68
C LEU A 191 -22.99 4.82 -0.46
N ASN A 192 -23.31 3.58 -0.13
CA ASN A 192 -22.91 2.99 1.16
C ASN A 192 -21.42 2.59 1.21
N LEU A 193 -20.81 2.20 0.08
CA LEU A 193 -19.43 1.70 0.05
C LEU A 193 -18.37 2.83 0.13
N VAL A 194 -18.63 3.97 -0.53
CA VAL A 194 -17.75 5.15 -0.45
C VAL A 194 -17.80 5.75 0.97
N ARG A 195 -18.92 5.59 1.68
CA ARG A 195 -19.08 6.06 3.05
C ARG A 195 -18.19 5.27 4.02
N ASP A 196 -18.08 3.95 3.87
CA ASP A 196 -17.20 3.13 4.73
C ASP A 196 -15.72 3.50 4.52
N GLU A 197 -15.28 3.72 3.28
CA GLU A 197 -13.90 4.15 2.99
C GLU A 197 -13.62 5.63 3.36
N GLN A 198 -14.62 6.52 3.26
CA GLN A 198 -14.51 7.93 3.69
C GLN A 198 -14.55 8.08 5.22
N GLN A 199 -15.32 7.25 5.92
CA GLN A 199 -15.42 7.26 7.38
C GLN A 199 -14.11 6.80 8.03
N GLU A 200 -13.37 5.87 7.39
CA GLU A 200 -12.02 5.47 7.83
C GLU A 200 -10.97 6.59 7.66
N MET A 201 -11.08 7.46 6.64
CA MET A 201 -10.19 8.62 6.50
C MET A 201 -10.46 9.74 7.51
N SER A 202 -11.66 9.79 8.09
CA SER A 202 -11.98 10.75 9.17
C SER A 202 -11.25 10.44 10.49
N ILE A 203 -10.63 9.28 10.61
CA ILE A 203 -9.87 8.85 11.81
C ILE A 203 -8.45 9.43 11.81
N TYR A 204 -7.96 9.96 10.68
CA TYR A 204 -6.66 10.62 10.61
C TYR A 204 -6.79 12.11 10.95
N PRO A 205 -6.04 12.65 11.91
CA PRO A 205 -6.08 14.07 12.21
C PRO A 205 -5.59 14.85 10.99
N SER A 206 -6.43 15.80 10.55
CA SER A 206 -6.05 16.86 9.63
C SER A 206 -4.73 17.50 10.09
N LEU A 207 -3.72 17.48 9.22
CA LEU A 207 -2.49 18.27 9.38
C LEU A 207 -2.82 19.76 9.17
N SER A 208 -3.57 20.33 10.12
CA SER A 208 -3.74 21.77 10.29
C SER A 208 -2.95 22.20 11.52
N PRO A 209 -2.21 23.32 11.48
CA PRO A 209 -1.43 23.80 12.61
C PRO A 209 -2.38 24.22 13.75
N SER A 210 -2.44 23.42 14.81
CA SER A 210 -3.13 23.83 16.04
C SER A 210 -2.39 24.97 16.73
N PRO A 211 -3.11 25.98 17.25
CA PRO A 211 -2.50 27.12 17.93
C PRO A 211 -1.86 26.72 19.26
N LEU A 212 -0.73 27.37 19.57
CA LEU A 212 0.12 27.17 20.73
C LEU A 212 -0.64 27.09 22.08
N PRO A 213 -0.21 26.23 23.02
CA PRO A 213 -0.84 26.11 24.33
C PRO A 213 -0.54 27.31 25.24
N ARG A 214 -1.58 27.82 25.92
CA ARG A 214 -1.45 28.78 27.02
C ARG A 214 -0.86 28.11 28.28
N PRO A 215 -0.16 28.86 29.15
CA PRO A 215 0.43 28.29 30.37
C PRO A 215 -0.66 27.90 31.37
N LEU A 216 -0.61 26.66 31.85
CA LEU A 216 -1.46 26.15 32.93
C LEU A 216 -0.91 26.59 34.30
N THR A 217 -1.81 26.90 35.23
CA THR A 217 -1.53 27.30 36.61
C THR A 217 -1.00 26.14 37.46
N PRO A 218 -0.29 26.40 38.58
CA PRO A 218 0.45 25.39 39.36
C PRO A 218 -0.41 24.39 40.17
N GLN A 219 -1.71 24.29 39.89
CA GLN A 219 -2.66 23.52 40.72
C GLN A 219 -3.28 22.33 39.95
N ALA A 220 -2.55 21.79 38.97
CA ALA A 220 -2.94 20.62 38.18
C ALA A 220 -1.88 19.50 38.18
N ALA A 221 -0.81 19.64 38.97
CA ALA A 221 0.24 18.62 39.06
C ALA A 221 -0.17 17.41 39.94
N ASP A 222 -0.94 17.64 41.00
CA ASP A 222 -1.29 16.60 41.98
C ASP A 222 -2.50 15.72 41.58
N LEU A 223 -3.14 16.00 40.44
CA LEU A 223 -4.24 15.19 39.89
C LEU A 223 -3.85 14.40 38.62
N ALA A 224 -2.63 14.61 38.10
CA ALA A 224 -2.15 13.97 36.89
C ALA A 224 -1.55 12.57 37.12
N GLU A 225 -1.26 12.19 38.37
CA GLU A 225 -0.61 10.90 38.70
C GLU A 225 -1.62 9.76 38.98
N ALA A 226 -2.92 10.07 39.07
CA ALA A 226 -3.98 9.08 39.33
C ALA A 226 -4.74 8.60 38.08
N LEU A 227 -4.35 9.03 36.88
CA LEU A 227 -4.95 8.63 35.60
C LEU A 227 -3.86 8.10 34.66
N SER A 228 -3.19 7.01 35.07
CA SER A 228 -2.52 6.15 34.10
C SER A 228 -3.59 5.47 33.24
N PRO A 229 -3.66 5.70 31.92
CA PRO A 229 -4.62 5.01 31.08
C PRO A 229 -4.30 3.51 31.05
N PRO A 230 -5.30 2.61 31.17
CA PRO A 230 -5.08 1.18 31.11
C PRO A 230 -4.68 0.77 29.67
N ALA A 231 -3.62 -0.04 29.56
CA ALA A 231 -3.23 -0.89 28.42
C ALA A 231 -3.66 -0.44 27.00
N VAL A 232 -2.98 0.58 26.44
CA VAL A 232 -3.13 1.05 25.04
C VAL A 232 -2.67 -0.01 23.98
N HIS A 233 -2.00 -1.08 24.40
CA HIS A 233 -1.43 -2.06 23.46
C HIS A 233 -2.46 -3.02 22.84
N GLY A 234 -3.56 -3.33 23.55
CA GLY A 234 -4.59 -4.24 23.04
C GLY A 234 -5.39 -3.70 21.86
N ASP A 235 -5.55 -2.37 21.80
CA ASP A 235 -6.30 -1.71 20.74
C ASP A 235 -5.52 -1.67 19.42
N ARG A 236 -4.19 -1.44 19.50
CA ARG A 236 -3.32 -1.39 18.31
C ARG A 236 -3.22 -2.74 17.60
N GLU A 237 -3.02 -3.83 18.34
CA GLU A 237 -2.88 -5.17 17.74
C GLU A 237 -4.19 -5.61 17.07
N ALA A 238 -5.34 -5.31 17.68
CA ALA A 238 -6.65 -5.59 17.08
C ALA A 238 -6.86 -4.81 15.77
N VAL A 239 -6.42 -3.54 15.72
CA VAL A 239 -6.47 -2.73 14.50
C VAL A 239 -5.53 -3.28 13.41
N LEU A 240 -4.31 -3.70 13.78
CA LEU A 240 -3.37 -4.35 12.85
C LEU A 240 -3.95 -5.66 12.30
N ARG A 241 -4.53 -6.47 13.18
CA ARG A 241 -5.21 -7.74 12.84
C ARG A 241 -6.32 -7.52 11.84
N ALA A 242 -7.22 -6.58 12.10
CA ALA A 242 -8.33 -6.27 11.20
C ALA A 242 -7.85 -5.79 9.82
N ALA A 243 -6.79 -4.98 9.77
CA ALA A 243 -6.20 -4.54 8.50
C ALA A 243 -5.53 -5.69 7.74
N TYR A 244 -4.86 -6.59 8.46
CA TYR A 244 -4.25 -7.80 7.91
C TYR A 244 -5.31 -8.74 7.32
N ASP A 245 -6.35 -9.07 8.08
CA ASP A 245 -7.45 -9.95 7.66
C ASP A 245 -8.14 -9.43 6.39
N ARG A 246 -8.31 -8.11 6.28
CA ARG A 246 -8.85 -7.45 5.08
C ARG A 246 -8.00 -7.70 3.83
N MET A 247 -6.68 -7.63 3.96
CA MET A 247 -5.76 -7.87 2.84
C MET A 247 -5.70 -9.34 2.47
N VAL A 248 -5.69 -10.22 3.48
CA VAL A 248 -5.75 -11.67 3.31
C VAL A 248 -7.04 -12.09 2.61
N ALA A 249 -8.19 -11.55 2.99
CA ALA A 249 -9.48 -11.88 2.37
C ALA A 249 -9.46 -11.59 0.86
N ARG A 250 -8.91 -10.44 0.46
CA ARG A 250 -8.78 -10.06 -0.95
C ARG A 250 -7.76 -10.93 -1.69
N LEU A 251 -6.60 -11.17 -1.08
CA LEU A 251 -5.58 -12.04 -1.67
C LEU A 251 -6.09 -13.47 -1.86
N SER A 252 -6.89 -13.97 -0.92
CA SER A 252 -7.45 -15.33 -0.94
C SER A 252 -8.29 -15.61 -2.19
N VAL A 253 -9.03 -14.60 -2.68
CA VAL A 253 -9.77 -14.68 -3.96
C VAL A 253 -8.82 -14.97 -5.12
N VAL A 254 -7.70 -14.25 -5.19
CA VAL A 254 -6.74 -14.40 -6.30
C VAL A 254 -5.97 -15.71 -6.23
N LEU A 255 -5.68 -16.18 -5.01
CA LEU A 255 -5.02 -17.47 -4.81
C LEU A 255 -5.86 -18.65 -5.34
N CYS A 256 -7.17 -18.50 -5.52
CA CYS A 256 -8.02 -19.52 -6.14
C CYS A 256 -7.75 -19.78 -7.61
N PHE A 257 -7.10 -18.85 -8.31
CA PHE A 257 -6.76 -19.05 -9.72
C PHE A 257 -5.35 -19.62 -9.91
N MET A 258 -4.61 -19.86 -8.82
CA MET A 258 -3.27 -20.43 -8.89
C MET A 258 -3.32 -21.89 -9.34
N PRO A 259 -2.41 -22.33 -10.23
CA PRO A 259 -2.37 -23.72 -10.71
C PRO A 259 -2.22 -24.76 -9.59
N ASP A 260 -1.55 -24.39 -8.49
CA ASP A 260 -1.32 -25.27 -7.34
C ASP A 260 -2.46 -25.24 -6.31
N ALA A 261 -3.54 -24.50 -6.59
CA ALA A 261 -4.65 -24.39 -5.67
C ALA A 261 -5.49 -25.68 -5.71
N HIS A 262 -5.39 -26.47 -4.65
CA HIS A 262 -6.14 -27.71 -4.51
C HIS A 262 -7.48 -27.38 -3.83
N PHE A 263 -8.56 -27.33 -4.60
CA PHE A 263 -9.91 -27.19 -4.06
C PHE A 263 -10.62 -28.54 -4.04
N PRO A 264 -11.13 -29.00 -2.89
CA PRO A 264 -12.14 -30.04 -2.88
C PRO A 264 -13.41 -29.44 -3.48
N SER A 265 -13.65 -29.67 -4.77
CA SER A 265 -14.94 -29.33 -5.36
C SER A 265 -16.02 -30.12 -4.63
N THR A 266 -16.94 -29.41 -3.96
CA THR A 266 -18.09 -30.04 -3.29
C THR A 266 -19.09 -30.65 -4.28
N ALA A 267 -18.89 -30.43 -5.58
CA ALA A 267 -19.73 -30.96 -6.65
C ALA A 267 -19.10 -32.22 -7.27
N ASN A 268 -19.45 -33.38 -6.71
CA ASN A 268 -19.34 -34.73 -7.28
C ASN A 268 -17.93 -35.25 -7.67
N LEU A 269 -17.64 -36.46 -7.17
CA LEU A 269 -16.39 -37.25 -7.22
C LEU A 269 -15.89 -37.70 -8.61
N LEU A 270 -16.10 -36.91 -9.68
CA LEU A 270 -15.64 -37.27 -11.02
C LEU A 270 -14.98 -36.07 -11.69
N SER A 271 -13.64 -36.05 -11.58
CA SER A 271 -12.68 -35.10 -12.17
C SER A 271 -12.67 -33.67 -11.60
N PRO A 272 -11.50 -33.14 -11.19
CA PRO A 272 -11.37 -31.74 -10.81
C PRO A 272 -11.68 -30.90 -12.05
N THR A 273 -12.83 -30.23 -12.04
CA THR A 273 -13.18 -29.26 -13.07
C THR A 273 -12.21 -28.09 -12.91
N PRO A 274 -11.40 -27.75 -13.93
CA PRO A 274 -10.45 -26.66 -13.81
C PRO A 274 -11.22 -25.36 -13.58
N VAL A 275 -10.74 -24.56 -12.61
CA VAL A 275 -11.32 -23.24 -12.32
C VAL A 275 -11.26 -22.42 -13.61
N PRO A 276 -12.41 -21.96 -14.16
CA PRO A 276 -12.45 -21.02 -15.27
C PRO A 276 -11.58 -19.81 -14.95
N MET A 277 -10.64 -19.54 -15.84
CA MET A 277 -9.77 -18.40 -15.68
C MET A 277 -10.60 -17.12 -15.80
N PRO A 278 -10.41 -16.15 -14.88
CA PRO A 278 -11.12 -14.89 -14.91
C PRO A 278 -10.68 -14.08 -16.13
N GLN A 279 -11.46 -13.05 -16.46
CA GLN A 279 -11.06 -12.14 -17.53
C GLN A 279 -9.71 -11.50 -17.19
N LYS A 280 -8.78 -11.56 -18.15
CA LYS A 280 -7.43 -11.02 -17.97
C LYS A 280 -7.44 -9.56 -17.52
N ALA A 281 -8.35 -8.74 -18.06
CA ALA A 281 -8.48 -7.34 -17.70
C ALA A 281 -8.76 -7.15 -16.20
N ASP A 282 -9.50 -8.06 -15.57
CA ASP A 282 -9.85 -7.94 -14.15
C ASP A 282 -8.70 -8.36 -13.25
N LEU A 283 -7.93 -9.38 -13.65
CA LEU A 283 -6.64 -9.70 -13.01
C LEU A 283 -5.65 -8.53 -13.12
N GLU A 284 -5.49 -7.93 -14.30
CA GLU A 284 -4.56 -6.81 -14.48
C GLU A 284 -4.96 -5.60 -13.61
N LYS A 285 -6.26 -5.25 -13.56
CA LYS A 285 -6.77 -4.20 -12.68
C LYS A 285 -6.56 -4.55 -11.20
N TYR A 286 -6.82 -5.80 -10.80
CA TYR A 286 -6.60 -6.25 -9.43
C TYR A 286 -5.13 -6.10 -9.04
N ILE A 287 -4.22 -6.66 -9.83
CA ILE A 287 -2.78 -6.60 -9.56
C ILE A 287 -2.30 -5.16 -9.51
N LEU A 288 -2.70 -4.33 -10.49
CA LEU A 288 -2.32 -2.90 -10.52
C LEU A 288 -2.80 -2.15 -9.27
N SER A 289 -4.01 -2.44 -8.80
CA SER A 289 -4.64 -1.72 -7.68
C SER A 289 -4.28 -2.26 -6.31
N PHE A 290 -3.80 -3.50 -6.18
CA PHE A 290 -3.52 -4.11 -4.88
C PHE A 290 -2.59 -3.27 -3.96
N PRO A 291 -1.48 -2.66 -4.42
CA PRO A 291 -0.67 -1.80 -3.56
C PRO A 291 -1.41 -0.53 -3.09
N LEU A 292 -2.40 -0.05 -3.84
CA LEU A 292 -3.29 1.03 -3.41
C LEU A 292 -4.23 0.59 -2.29
N LEU A 293 -4.37 -0.72 -2.03
CA LEU A 293 -5.13 -1.25 -0.90
C LEU A 293 -4.25 -1.43 0.35
N CYS A 294 -2.92 -1.40 0.19
CA CYS A 294 -1.96 -1.43 1.28
C CYS A 294 -1.82 -0.03 1.92
N PHE A 295 -2.76 0.37 2.76
CA PHE A 295 -2.74 1.64 3.48
C PHE A 295 -2.98 1.46 4.98
N GLY A 296 -2.79 2.55 5.74
CA GLY A 296 -3.06 2.57 7.18
C GLY A 296 -2.23 1.54 7.95
N PRO A 297 -2.84 0.80 8.91
CA PRO A 297 -2.10 -0.15 9.76
C PRO A 297 -1.38 -1.25 8.99
N PHE A 298 -1.92 -1.72 7.86
CA PHE A 298 -1.25 -2.73 7.05
C PHE A 298 0.00 -2.16 6.35
N LEU A 299 -0.04 -0.90 5.91
CA LEU A 299 1.13 -0.22 5.37
C LEU A 299 2.21 -0.05 6.45
N GLU A 300 1.85 0.19 7.71
CA GLU A 300 2.82 0.23 8.81
C GLU A 300 3.58 -1.10 8.93
N LEU A 301 2.89 -2.24 8.80
CA LEU A 301 3.54 -3.56 8.80
C LEU A 301 4.53 -3.71 7.64
N ILE A 302 4.14 -3.27 6.44
CA ILE A 302 5.01 -3.30 5.24
C ILE A 302 6.27 -2.45 5.48
N LEU A 303 6.09 -1.20 5.91
CA LEU A 303 7.20 -0.26 6.10
C LEU A 303 8.11 -0.68 7.27
N ALA A 304 7.58 -1.33 8.29
CA ALA A 304 8.36 -1.92 9.37
C ALA A 304 9.14 -3.18 8.92
N GLY A 305 8.85 -3.73 7.75
CA GLY A 305 9.37 -5.01 7.30
C GLY A 305 8.89 -6.17 8.15
N ASP A 306 7.68 -6.08 8.71
CA ASP A 306 7.07 -7.11 9.55
C ASP A 306 6.86 -8.41 8.76
N SER A 307 7.28 -9.54 9.32
CA SER A 307 7.30 -10.81 8.59
C SER A 307 5.89 -11.28 8.20
N ARG A 308 4.85 -10.90 8.95
CA ARG A 308 3.45 -11.21 8.60
C ARG A 308 3.05 -10.54 7.29
N ALA A 309 3.40 -9.26 7.11
CA ALA A 309 3.14 -8.54 5.87
C ALA A 309 3.97 -9.08 4.70
N LEU A 310 5.22 -9.50 4.96
CA LEU A 310 6.07 -10.13 3.96
C LEU A 310 5.45 -11.41 3.39
N VAL A 311 4.84 -12.26 4.22
CA VAL A 311 4.16 -13.47 3.73
C VAL A 311 3.00 -13.11 2.78
N VAL A 312 2.17 -12.12 3.15
CA VAL A 312 1.08 -11.65 2.28
C VAL A 312 1.62 -11.12 0.95
N LEU A 313 2.69 -10.30 0.99
CA LEU A 313 3.31 -9.75 -0.20
C LEU A 313 3.98 -10.82 -1.07
N TYR A 314 4.63 -11.83 -0.48
CA TYR A 314 5.20 -12.96 -1.21
C TYR A 314 4.11 -13.68 -2.01
N HIS A 315 2.99 -14.03 -1.38
CA HIS A 315 1.88 -14.69 -2.06
C HIS A 315 1.24 -13.80 -3.13
N PHE A 316 1.12 -12.50 -2.89
CA PHE A 316 0.66 -11.54 -3.89
C PHE A 316 1.58 -11.49 -5.12
N TYR A 317 2.89 -11.30 -4.93
CA TYR A 317 3.85 -11.22 -6.05
C TYR A 317 3.97 -12.55 -6.79
N ARG A 318 3.90 -13.68 -6.08
CA ARG A 318 3.81 -15.01 -6.69
C ARG A 318 2.57 -15.13 -7.57
N ALA A 319 1.41 -14.70 -7.08
CA ALA A 319 0.18 -14.70 -7.87
C ALA A 319 0.29 -13.79 -9.09
N ALA A 320 0.83 -12.59 -8.94
CA ALA A 320 1.08 -11.68 -10.05
C ALA A 320 1.96 -12.32 -11.14
N ARG A 321 3.06 -12.98 -10.75
CA ARG A 321 3.97 -13.64 -11.69
C ARG A 321 3.32 -14.82 -12.42
N VAL A 322 2.54 -15.63 -11.71
CA VAL A 322 1.97 -16.87 -12.25
C VAL A 322 0.73 -16.59 -13.11
N LEU A 323 -0.13 -15.66 -12.68
CA LEU A 323 -1.41 -15.39 -13.34
C LEU A 323 -1.29 -14.40 -14.51
N LEU A 324 -0.27 -13.53 -14.51
CA LEU A 324 -0.06 -12.57 -15.58
C LEU A 324 1.20 -12.93 -16.41
N PRO A 325 1.02 -13.43 -17.65
CA PRO A 325 2.14 -13.76 -18.53
C PRO A 325 3.02 -12.54 -18.82
N THR A 326 4.34 -12.73 -18.74
CA THR A 326 5.35 -11.68 -18.84
C THR A 326 5.32 -10.85 -20.13
N TRP A 327 4.85 -11.42 -21.24
CA TRP A 327 4.83 -10.74 -22.54
C TRP A 327 3.66 -9.76 -22.71
N GLN A 328 2.53 -9.97 -22.02
CA GLN A 328 1.38 -9.06 -22.08
C GLN A 328 1.36 -8.08 -20.90
N SER A 329 1.91 -8.48 -19.76
CA SER A 329 1.91 -7.71 -18.52
C SER A 329 3.36 -7.41 -18.10
N TRP A 330 4.16 -6.97 -19.07
CA TRP A 330 5.59 -6.71 -18.90
C TRP A 330 5.89 -5.70 -17.79
N TRP A 331 4.96 -4.79 -17.53
CA TRP A 331 5.06 -3.74 -16.51
C TRP A 331 5.13 -4.30 -15.07
N CYS A 332 4.47 -5.43 -14.78
CA CYS A 332 4.55 -6.06 -13.46
C CYS A 332 5.51 -7.25 -13.41
N GLY A 333 5.77 -7.91 -14.54
CA GLY A 333 6.46 -9.20 -14.59
C GLY A 333 7.83 -9.19 -13.88
N ARG A 334 8.68 -8.19 -14.18
CA ARG A 334 10.01 -8.08 -13.56
C ARG A 334 9.90 -7.86 -12.05
N ARG A 335 9.05 -6.94 -11.61
CA ARG A 335 8.84 -6.66 -10.18
C ARG A 335 8.33 -7.89 -9.45
N ALA A 336 7.28 -8.53 -9.96
CA ALA A 336 6.70 -9.71 -9.35
C ALA A 336 7.73 -10.83 -9.13
N SER A 337 8.56 -11.09 -10.15
CA SER A 337 9.65 -12.08 -10.05
C SER A 337 10.72 -11.72 -9.03
N VAL A 338 11.19 -10.47 -9.05
CA VAL A 338 12.26 -10.00 -8.15
C VAL A 338 11.76 -9.98 -6.71
N MET A 339 10.58 -9.39 -6.47
CA MET A 339 10.01 -9.25 -5.13
C MET A 339 9.63 -10.61 -4.53
N GLU A 340 9.06 -11.55 -5.30
CA GLU A 340 8.81 -12.91 -4.80
C GLU A 340 10.11 -13.57 -4.31
N THR A 341 11.19 -13.44 -5.09
CA THR A 341 12.49 -14.05 -4.78
C THR A 341 13.11 -13.41 -3.53
N LEU A 342 13.18 -12.08 -3.50
CA LEU A 342 13.80 -11.36 -2.37
C LEU A 342 13.02 -11.52 -1.07
N ILE A 343 11.69 -11.46 -1.12
CA ILE A 343 10.87 -11.67 0.07
C ILE A 343 11.03 -13.10 0.59
N ARG A 344 11.05 -14.11 -0.30
CA ARG A 344 11.30 -15.50 0.10
C ARG A 344 12.66 -15.61 0.80
N SER A 345 13.72 -15.12 0.17
CA SER A 345 15.07 -15.19 0.75
C SER A 345 15.17 -14.43 2.06
N GLU A 346 14.47 -13.30 2.22
CA GLU A 346 14.42 -12.56 3.49
C GLU A 346 13.71 -13.36 4.58
N LEU A 347 12.59 -14.01 4.29
CA LEU A 347 11.88 -14.89 5.24
C LEU A 347 12.75 -16.11 5.61
N GLU A 348 13.36 -16.77 4.64
CA GLU A 348 14.27 -17.91 4.87
C GLU A 348 15.45 -17.50 5.76
N ALA A 349 16.01 -16.31 5.52
CA ALA A 349 17.13 -15.79 6.30
C ALA A 349 16.73 -15.33 7.72
N ARG A 350 15.42 -15.22 8.00
CA ARG A 350 14.84 -15.09 9.35
C ARG A 350 14.47 -16.44 9.98
N GLY A 351 14.66 -17.55 9.26
CA GLY A 351 14.25 -18.89 9.71
C GLY A 351 12.74 -19.13 9.61
N LEU A 352 12.04 -18.38 8.75
CA LEU A 352 10.59 -18.44 8.56
C LEU A 352 10.25 -19.11 7.22
N ASP A 353 9.12 -19.83 7.19
CA ASP A 353 8.55 -20.32 5.92
C ASP A 353 7.66 -19.23 5.29
N ALA A 354 7.75 -19.11 3.97
CA ALA A 354 6.91 -18.23 3.16
C ALA A 354 5.59 -18.90 2.75
N CYS A 355 5.48 -20.22 2.88
CA CYS A 355 4.29 -20.98 2.49
C CYS A 355 3.24 -20.97 3.60
N ILE A 356 2.00 -20.63 3.24
CA ILE A 356 0.85 -20.95 4.09
C ILE A 356 0.61 -22.46 4.09
N ALA A 357 0.46 -23.06 5.27
CA ALA A 357 -0.13 -24.38 5.37
C ALA A 357 -1.60 -24.26 4.95
N THR A 358 -1.94 -24.75 3.76
CA THR A 358 -3.35 -24.92 3.43
C THR A 358 -3.89 -26.04 4.31
N ALA A 359 -4.97 -25.77 5.05
CA ALA A 359 -5.57 -26.78 5.90
C ALA A 359 -5.80 -28.07 5.08
N PRO A 360 -5.42 -29.26 5.58
CA PRO A 360 -5.78 -30.50 4.93
C PRO A 360 -7.31 -30.51 4.88
N CYS A 361 -7.86 -30.48 3.67
CA CYS A 361 -9.29 -30.56 3.46
C CYS A 361 -9.78 -31.85 4.12
N ALA A 362 -10.56 -31.73 5.20
CA ALA A 362 -11.19 -32.86 5.84
C ALA A 362 -12.02 -33.59 4.76
N ILE A 363 -11.64 -34.84 4.50
CA ILE A 363 -12.21 -35.72 3.46
C ILE A 363 -13.61 -36.16 3.85
#